data_AF-A0A978S0L4-F1
#
_entry.id   AF-A0A978S0L4-F1
#
_cell.length_a   1.000
_cell.length_b   1.000
_cell.length_c   1.000
_cell.angle_alpha   90.00
_cell.angle_beta   90.00
_cell.angle_gamma   90.00
#
_symmetry.space_group_name_H-M   'P 1'
#
loop_
_entity.id
_entity.type
_entity.pdbx_description
1 polymer ?
#
loop_
_entity_poly.entity_id
_entity_poly.type
_entity_poly.pdbx_seq_one_letter_code
_entity_poly.pdbx_strand_id
1 'polypeptide(L)'
;MLEIKSEENQLGFASPTQNDGVRSNQELHLENLQITQKRIEELLEEEEEDDDGMLRPTIAAFEQAVFLVNEAAKIMPSGFGKAWVVSDDKGGITLTWSRETPAAEVRLICHHSNPEKTYIYHEYGDDYAVVDPVDSGTLADWLNWLNRV
;
A
#
# COMPACT_ATOMS: atom_id res chain seq x y z
N MET A 1 -31.25 -31.18 -66.42
CA MET A 1 -30.02 -30.37 -66.58
C MET A 1 -29.27 -30.51 -65.26
N LEU A 2 -28.11 -31.14 -65.29
CA LEU A 2 -27.24 -31.42 -64.14
C LEU A 2 -26.41 -30.17 -63.83
N GLU A 3 -26.29 -29.79 -62.56
CA GLU A 3 -25.19 -28.97 -62.06
C GLU A 3 -24.60 -29.62 -60.81
N ILE A 4 -23.28 -29.81 -60.85
CA ILE A 4 -22.40 -30.21 -59.75
C ILE A 4 -21.36 -29.10 -59.65
N LYS A 5 -21.05 -28.63 -58.43
CA LYS A 5 -19.72 -28.24 -57.87
C LYS A 5 -19.92 -27.39 -56.60
N SER A 6 -19.58 -27.90 -55.43
CA SER A 6 -18.26 -27.89 -54.72
C SER A 6 -18.20 -26.74 -53.70
N GLU A 7 -18.25 -27.08 -52.41
CA GLU A 7 -17.18 -26.85 -51.41
C GLU A 7 -16.76 -25.38 -51.24
N GLU A 8 -17.00 -24.82 -50.05
CA GLU A 8 -15.87 -24.43 -49.18
C GLU A 8 -16.33 -24.13 -47.75
N ASN A 9 -15.71 -24.88 -46.85
CA ASN A 9 -15.71 -24.77 -45.41
C ASN A 9 -14.92 -23.52 -45.01
N GLN A 10 -15.58 -22.45 -44.54
CA GLN A 10 -14.90 -21.37 -43.83
C GLN A 10 -15.34 -21.37 -42.37
N LEU A 11 -14.47 -21.99 -41.57
CA LEU A 11 -14.36 -21.88 -40.13
C LEU A 11 -14.59 -20.42 -39.71
N GLY A 12 -15.62 -20.20 -38.90
CA GLY A 12 -15.75 -18.96 -38.15
C GLY A 12 -14.54 -18.81 -37.25
N PHE A 13 -13.63 -17.91 -37.62
CA PHE A 13 -12.65 -17.38 -36.69
C PHE A 13 -13.43 -16.63 -35.61
N ALA A 14 -13.71 -17.31 -34.49
CA ALA A 14 -13.96 -16.62 -33.26
C ALA A 14 -12.73 -15.77 -32.98
N SER A 15 -12.84 -14.47 -33.18
CA SER A 15 -11.85 -13.52 -32.68
C SER A 15 -11.67 -13.81 -31.19
N PRO A 16 -10.45 -14.06 -30.70
CA PRO A 16 -10.24 -14.13 -29.27
C PRO A 16 -10.57 -12.74 -28.72
N THR A 17 -11.61 -12.67 -27.91
CA THR A 17 -11.86 -11.52 -27.02
C THR A 17 -10.54 -11.22 -26.33
N GLN A 18 -9.92 -10.10 -26.71
CA GLN A 18 -8.83 -9.50 -25.98
C GLN A 18 -9.42 -9.15 -24.61
N ASN A 19 -9.13 -10.00 -23.63
CA ASN A 19 -9.39 -9.72 -22.24
C ASN A 19 -8.34 -8.69 -21.83
N ASP A 20 -8.62 -7.42 -22.09
CA ASP A 20 -7.81 -6.32 -21.60
C ASP A 20 -7.69 -6.50 -20.08
N GLY A 21 -6.46 -6.77 -19.63
CA GLY A 21 -6.14 -7.26 -18.29
C GLY A 21 -6.42 -6.25 -17.17
N VAL A 22 -7.69 -5.98 -16.90
CA VAL A 22 -8.14 -5.28 -15.70
C VAL A 22 -7.91 -6.22 -14.53
N ARG A 23 -6.81 -5.98 -13.78
CA ARG A 23 -6.57 -6.65 -12.50
C ARG A 23 -7.78 -6.46 -11.59
N SER A 24 -8.19 -7.51 -10.91
CA SER A 24 -9.25 -7.39 -9.91
C SER A 24 -8.79 -6.48 -8.75
N ASN A 25 -9.75 -5.83 -8.07
CA ASN A 25 -9.45 -5.00 -6.90
C ASN A 25 -8.75 -5.80 -5.78
N GLN A 26 -8.97 -7.12 -5.71
CA GLN A 26 -8.31 -8.00 -4.75
C GLN A 26 -6.84 -8.22 -5.09
N GLU A 27 -6.52 -8.46 -6.36
CA GLU A 27 -5.13 -8.61 -6.82
C GLU A 27 -4.34 -7.32 -6.63
N LEU A 28 -4.94 -6.16 -6.96
CA LEU A 28 -4.29 -4.86 -6.79
C LEU A 28 -4.01 -4.54 -5.30
N HIS A 29 -4.95 -4.86 -4.42
CA HIS A 29 -4.79 -4.69 -2.97
C HIS A 29 -3.63 -5.55 -2.42
N LEU A 30 -3.57 -6.82 -2.80
CA LEU A 30 -2.51 -7.73 -2.36
C LEU A 30 -1.14 -7.27 -2.86
N GLU A 31 -1.05 -6.85 -4.13
CA GLU A 31 0.17 -6.30 -4.69
C GLU A 31 0.64 -5.03 -3.97
N ASN A 32 -0.29 -4.11 -3.66
CA ASN A 32 0.03 -2.88 -2.91
C ASN A 32 0.54 -3.17 -1.49
N LEU A 33 -0.05 -4.17 -0.82
CA LEU A 33 0.42 -4.64 0.48
C LEU A 33 1.83 -5.22 0.36
N GLN A 34 2.08 -6.10 -0.62
CA GLN A 34 3.40 -6.69 -0.87
C GLN A 34 4.46 -5.63 -1.18
N ILE A 35 4.12 -4.62 -1.98
CA ILE A 35 5.01 -3.48 -2.26
C ILE A 35 5.35 -2.74 -0.97
N THR A 36 4.35 -2.49 -0.11
CA THR A 36 4.55 -1.79 1.16
C THR A 36 5.44 -2.62 2.11
N GLN A 37 5.16 -3.91 2.25
CA GLN A 37 5.97 -4.84 3.04
C GLN A 37 7.42 -4.87 2.55
N LYS A 38 7.62 -5.04 1.24
CA LYS A 38 8.96 -5.05 0.64
C LYS A 38 9.72 -3.75 0.92
N ARG A 39 9.05 -2.60 0.82
CA ARG A 39 9.69 -1.30 1.13
C ARG A 39 10.11 -1.18 2.59
N ILE A 40 9.33 -1.73 3.52
CA ILE A 40 9.70 -1.77 4.94
C ILE A 40 10.93 -2.69 5.13
N GLU A 41 10.97 -3.83 4.44
CA GLU A 41 12.10 -4.76 4.47
C GLU A 41 13.37 -4.15 3.85
N GLU A 42 13.26 -3.46 2.72
CA GLU A 42 14.37 -2.78 2.04
C GLU A 42 15.07 -1.76 2.95
N LEU A 43 14.35 -1.08 3.84
CA LEU A 43 14.95 -0.17 4.81
C LEU A 43 15.91 -0.85 5.79
N LEU A 44 15.73 -2.15 6.09
CA LEU A 44 16.67 -2.90 6.95
C LEU A 44 17.97 -3.27 6.22
N GLU A 45 17.98 -3.22 4.89
CA GLU A 45 19.14 -3.52 4.06
C GLU A 45 20.05 -2.31 3.85
N GLU A 46 19.61 -1.12 4.27
CA GLU A 46 20.41 0.11 4.21
C GLU A 46 21.62 0.06 5.16
N GLU A 47 22.57 0.98 4.93
CA GLU A 47 23.68 1.20 5.87
C GLU A 47 23.11 1.63 7.24
N GLU A 48 23.90 1.45 8.30
CA GLU A 48 23.41 1.78 9.65
C GLU A 48 23.19 3.28 9.83
N GLU A 49 24.19 4.06 9.46
CA GLU A 49 24.22 5.51 9.61
C GLU A 49 25.09 6.14 8.52
N ASP A 50 24.80 7.39 8.19
CA ASP A 50 25.66 8.27 7.41
C ASP A 50 25.99 9.56 8.21
N ASP A 51 26.51 10.58 7.52
CA ASP A 51 26.87 11.87 8.15
C ASP A 51 25.63 12.64 8.67
N ASP A 52 24.42 12.30 8.21
CA ASP A 52 23.16 12.97 8.56
C ASP A 52 22.33 12.19 9.61
N GLY A 53 22.65 10.92 9.88
CA GLY A 53 22.07 10.15 10.98
C GLY A 53 21.84 8.67 10.65
N MET A 54 20.90 8.03 11.35
CA MET A 54 20.52 6.65 11.07
C MET A 54 19.82 6.55 9.71
N LEU A 55 20.23 5.58 8.89
CA LEU A 55 19.57 5.28 7.62
C LEU A 55 18.62 4.09 7.77
N ARG A 56 19.06 3.02 8.43
CA ARG A 56 18.17 1.90 8.75
C ARG A 56 17.26 2.21 9.94
N PRO A 57 16.06 1.59 10.00
CA PRO A 57 15.21 1.71 11.16
C PRO A 57 15.74 0.88 12.32
N THR A 58 15.41 1.33 13.53
CA THR A 58 15.52 0.50 14.72
C THR A 58 14.62 -0.73 14.61
N ILE A 59 15.00 -1.82 15.27
CA ILE A 59 14.18 -3.05 15.32
C ILE A 59 12.80 -2.75 15.90
N ALA A 60 12.70 -1.89 16.92
CA ALA A 60 11.42 -1.52 17.52
C ALA A 60 10.47 -0.83 16.53
N ALA A 61 10.96 0.13 15.73
CA ALA A 61 10.15 0.80 14.72
C ALA A 61 9.76 -0.16 13.57
N PHE A 62 10.69 -1.02 13.15
CA PHE A 62 10.45 -2.05 12.13
C PHE A 62 9.35 -3.03 12.56
N GLU A 63 9.49 -3.65 13.73
CA GLU A 63 8.52 -4.62 14.24
C GLU A 63 7.13 -4.00 14.39
N GLN A 64 7.07 -2.76 14.89
CA GLN A 64 5.80 -2.03 15.01
C GLN A 64 5.16 -1.72 13.66
N ALA A 65 5.95 -1.26 12.67
CA ALA A 65 5.45 -0.99 11.33
C ALA A 65 4.90 -2.26 10.66
N VAL A 66 5.66 -3.36 10.69
CA VAL A 66 5.25 -4.66 10.14
C VAL A 66 3.98 -5.17 10.82
N PHE A 67 3.91 -5.09 12.15
CA PHE A 67 2.74 -5.50 12.91
C PHE A 67 1.49 -4.71 12.52
N LEU A 68 1.54 -3.37 12.58
CA LEU A 68 0.38 -2.52 12.29
C LEU A 68 -0.10 -2.68 10.85
N VAL A 69 0.83 -2.72 9.87
CA VAL A 69 0.49 -2.89 8.44
C VAL A 69 -0.19 -4.24 8.19
N ASN A 70 0.37 -5.33 8.73
CA ASN A 70 -0.17 -6.67 8.50
C ASN A 70 -1.54 -6.87 9.16
N GLU A 71 -1.72 -6.40 10.40
CA GLU A 71 -2.99 -6.51 11.10
C GLU A 71 -4.06 -5.58 10.50
N ALA A 72 -3.70 -4.36 10.10
CA ALA A 72 -4.63 -3.45 9.41
C ALA A 72 -5.09 -4.04 8.07
N ALA A 73 -4.18 -4.65 7.30
CA ALA A 73 -4.53 -5.32 6.05
C ALA A 73 -5.46 -6.53 6.24
N LYS A 74 -5.37 -7.26 7.38
CA LYS A 74 -6.33 -8.33 7.72
C LYS A 74 -7.72 -7.77 8.01
N ILE A 75 -7.80 -6.58 8.62
CA ILE A 75 -9.06 -5.87 8.89
C ILE A 75 -9.65 -5.29 7.59
N MET A 76 -8.79 -4.91 6.64
CA MET A 76 -9.15 -4.34 5.34
C MET A 76 -8.85 -5.31 4.18
N PRO A 77 -9.71 -6.31 3.91
CA PRO A 77 -9.45 -7.32 2.87
C PRO A 77 -9.47 -6.77 1.43
N SER A 78 -9.74 -5.47 1.25
CA SER A 78 -9.61 -4.75 -0.01
C SER A 78 -9.29 -3.28 0.24
N GLY A 79 -8.78 -2.59 -0.78
CA GLY A 79 -8.57 -1.14 -0.74
C GLY A 79 -7.32 -0.68 0.01
N PHE A 80 -6.47 -1.57 0.54
CA PHE A 80 -5.16 -1.15 1.06
C PHE A 80 -4.30 -0.59 -0.08
N GLY A 81 -3.93 0.68 0.05
CA GLY A 81 -3.05 1.37 -0.89
C GLY A 81 -1.59 1.03 -0.65
N LYS A 82 -0.73 1.29 -1.63
CA LYS A 82 0.72 1.23 -1.41
C LYS A 82 1.14 2.42 -0.55
N ALA A 83 2.01 2.20 0.42
CA ALA A 83 2.63 3.28 1.18
C ALA A 83 3.97 3.68 0.55
N TRP A 84 4.29 4.96 0.59
CA TRP A 84 5.69 5.41 0.60
C TRP A 84 6.28 5.15 1.98
N VAL A 85 7.53 4.69 2.08
CA VAL A 85 8.15 4.28 3.35
C VAL A 85 9.53 4.91 3.43
N VAL A 86 9.84 5.53 4.56
CA VAL A 86 11.15 6.15 4.86
C VAL A 86 11.50 5.98 6.32
N SER A 87 12.79 5.95 6.61
CA SER A 87 13.34 6.11 7.96
C SER A 87 13.54 7.59 8.32
N ASP A 88 13.64 7.88 9.63
CA ASP A 88 14.12 9.18 10.13
C ASP A 88 15.57 9.10 10.64
N ASP A 89 16.17 10.25 10.96
CA ASP A 89 17.55 10.42 11.45
C ASP A 89 17.88 9.65 12.75
N LYS A 90 16.86 9.07 13.41
CA LYS A 90 16.96 8.28 14.64
C LYS A 90 16.55 6.82 14.45
N GLY A 91 16.20 6.42 13.23
CA GLY A 91 15.73 5.07 12.90
C GLY A 91 14.26 4.81 13.25
N GLY A 92 13.41 5.84 13.27
CA GLY A 92 11.96 5.71 13.19
C GLY A 92 11.53 5.34 11.77
N ILE A 93 10.26 4.95 11.57
CA ILE A 93 9.70 4.68 10.24
C ILE A 93 8.46 5.55 10.02
N THR A 94 8.37 6.21 8.88
CA THR A 94 7.16 6.86 8.40
C THR A 94 6.61 6.14 7.17
N LEU A 95 5.33 5.75 7.23
CA LEU A 95 4.59 5.22 6.09
C LEU A 95 3.53 6.23 5.66
N THR A 96 3.52 6.60 4.39
CA THR A 96 2.62 7.62 3.84
C THR A 96 1.72 7.03 2.75
N TRP A 97 0.41 7.18 2.92
CA TRP A 97 -0.59 6.93 1.88
C TRP A 97 -1.22 8.26 1.47
N SER A 98 -1.18 8.57 0.18
CA SER A 98 -1.64 9.85 -0.35
C SER A 98 -2.67 9.66 -1.47
N ARG A 99 -3.54 10.65 -1.63
CA ARG A 99 -4.43 10.83 -2.77
C ARG A 99 -4.27 12.22 -3.34
N GLU A 100 -4.30 12.32 -4.67
CA GLU A 100 -4.07 13.58 -5.37
C GLU A 100 -5.35 14.40 -5.56
N THR A 101 -6.51 13.76 -5.67
CA THR A 101 -7.78 14.47 -5.95
C THR A 101 -8.98 13.79 -5.28
N PRO A 102 -9.58 14.42 -4.25
CA PRO A 102 -9.03 15.57 -3.51
C PRO A 102 -7.71 15.21 -2.79
N ALA A 103 -6.92 16.24 -2.48
CA ALA A 103 -5.66 16.07 -1.75
C ALA A 103 -5.94 15.58 -0.33
N ALA A 104 -5.47 14.38 -0.03
CA ALA A 104 -5.64 13.75 1.26
C ALA A 104 -4.46 12.83 1.58
N GLU A 105 -4.13 12.70 2.85
CA GLU A 105 -2.99 11.90 3.28
C GLU A 105 -3.22 11.25 4.65
N VAL A 106 -2.65 10.06 4.82
CA VAL A 106 -2.49 9.37 6.11
C VAL A 106 -1.02 9.01 6.23
N ARG A 107 -0.39 9.42 7.32
CA ARG A 107 0.97 9.02 7.71
C ARG A 107 0.91 8.21 8.99
N LEU A 108 1.50 7.02 8.99
CA LEU A 108 1.81 6.26 10.21
C LEU A 108 3.27 6.54 10.59
N ILE A 109 3.50 7.05 11.80
CA ILE A 109 4.83 7.38 12.30
C ILE A 109 5.17 6.42 13.45
N CYS A 110 6.01 5.41 13.18
CA CYS A 110 6.53 4.46 14.16
C CYS A 110 7.79 5.02 14.81
N HIS A 111 7.71 5.29 16.11
CA HIS A 111 8.79 5.94 16.85
C HIS A 111 9.98 5.00 17.11
N HIS A 112 11.21 5.49 16.89
CA HIS A 112 12.48 4.72 16.95
C HIS A 112 12.72 3.93 18.26
N SER A 113 12.26 4.40 19.41
CA SER A 113 12.58 3.77 20.70
C SER A 113 11.38 3.37 21.55
N ASN A 114 10.17 3.71 21.12
CA ASN A 114 8.99 3.48 21.94
C ASN A 114 7.75 3.30 21.06
N PRO A 115 7.32 2.05 20.82
CA PRO A 115 6.13 1.75 20.05
C PRO A 115 4.85 2.47 20.55
N GLU A 116 4.73 2.75 21.85
CA GLU A 116 3.58 3.47 22.43
C GLU A 116 3.52 4.95 22.00
N LYS A 117 4.60 5.49 21.43
CA LYS A 117 4.64 6.83 20.82
C LYS A 117 4.35 6.79 19.32
N THR A 118 3.88 5.67 18.80
CA THR A 118 3.42 5.56 17.42
C THR A 118 2.12 6.32 17.26
N TYR A 119 2.06 7.20 16.26
CA TYR A 119 0.87 8.01 15.99
C TYR A 119 0.55 8.08 14.49
N ILE A 120 -0.68 8.48 14.19
CA ILE A 120 -1.11 8.79 12.84
C ILE A 120 -1.22 10.30 12.69
N TYR A 121 -0.65 10.85 11.64
CA TYR A 121 -0.99 12.18 11.13
C TYR A 121 -1.90 12.00 9.93
N HIS A 122 -2.97 12.78 9.82
CA HIS A 122 -3.81 12.78 8.62
C HIS A 122 -4.15 14.20 8.21
N GLU A 123 -4.38 14.37 6.91
CA GLU A 123 -4.63 15.68 6.29
C GLU A 123 -5.66 15.56 5.16
N TYR A 124 -6.54 16.56 5.05
CA TYR A 124 -7.52 16.72 3.97
C TYR A 124 -7.71 18.21 3.65
N GLY A 125 -7.19 18.65 2.51
CA GLY A 125 -7.12 20.08 2.21
C GLY A 125 -6.31 20.84 3.27
N ASP A 126 -6.93 21.81 3.94
CA ASP A 126 -6.28 22.60 5.00
C ASP A 126 -6.48 21.99 6.41
N ASP A 127 -7.30 20.94 6.54
CA ASP A 127 -7.60 20.30 7.82
C ASP A 127 -6.63 19.15 8.11
N TYR A 128 -6.04 19.14 9.30
CA TYR A 128 -5.15 18.06 9.74
C TYR A 128 -5.35 17.72 11.22
N ALA A 129 -5.03 16.49 11.61
CA ALA A 129 -4.94 16.13 13.02
C ALA A 129 -3.93 15.01 13.28
N VAL A 130 -3.66 14.78 14.56
CA VAL A 130 -2.83 13.68 15.07
C VAL A 130 -3.70 12.75 15.90
N VAL A 131 -3.53 11.45 15.71
CA VAL A 131 -4.22 10.38 16.42
C VAL A 131 -3.21 9.53 17.16
N ASP A 132 -3.40 9.46 18.48
CA ASP A 132 -2.60 8.76 19.48
C ASP A 132 -3.54 8.37 20.64
N PRO A 133 -3.55 7.10 21.13
CA PRO A 133 -2.69 5.99 20.68
C PRO A 133 -3.16 5.36 19.36
N VAL A 134 -2.27 4.60 18.72
CA VAL A 134 -2.56 3.89 17.46
C VAL A 134 -2.45 2.40 17.62
N ASP A 135 -3.54 1.71 17.27
CA ASP A 135 -3.57 0.27 17.02
C ASP A 135 -3.90 -0.03 15.55
N SER A 136 -3.90 -1.30 15.18
CA SER A 136 -4.13 -1.76 13.81
C SER A 136 -5.55 -1.45 13.31
N GLY A 137 -6.54 -1.37 14.22
CA GLY A 137 -7.90 -0.98 13.88
C GLY A 137 -7.99 0.51 13.55
N THR A 138 -7.31 1.35 14.33
CA THR A 138 -7.20 2.78 14.11
C THR A 138 -6.54 3.07 12.75
N LEU A 139 -5.45 2.37 12.42
CA LEU A 139 -4.83 2.48 11.09
C LEU A 139 -5.80 2.06 9.97
N ALA A 140 -6.50 0.93 10.14
CA ALA A 140 -7.47 0.46 9.16
C ALA A 140 -8.61 1.47 8.93
N ASP A 141 -9.11 2.10 9.99
CA ASP A 141 -10.17 3.12 9.89
C ASP A 141 -9.70 4.34 9.09
N TRP A 142 -8.47 4.82 9.33
CA TRP A 142 -7.91 5.96 8.59
C TRP A 142 -7.61 5.64 7.13
N LEU A 143 -7.10 4.44 6.82
CA LEU A 143 -6.89 4.02 5.44
C LEU A 143 -8.24 3.84 4.70
N ASN A 144 -9.27 3.35 5.38
CA ASN A 144 -10.63 3.29 4.85
C ASN A 144 -11.22 4.67 4.60
N TRP A 145 -11.00 5.62 5.52
CA TRP A 145 -11.38 7.01 5.33
C TRP A 145 -10.68 7.59 4.09
N LEU A 146 -9.37 7.38 3.95
CA LEU A 146 -8.61 7.87 2.82
C LEU A 146 -9.17 7.35 1.49
N ASN A 147 -9.65 6.11 1.43
CA ASN A 147 -10.28 5.54 0.22
C ASN A 147 -11.63 6.16 -0.16
N ARG A 148 -12.28 6.90 0.75
CA ARG A 148 -13.64 7.43 0.57
C ARG A 148 -13.70 8.92 0.28
N VAL A 149 -12.66 9.66 0.67
CA VAL A 149 -12.65 11.13 0.58
C VAL A 149 -12.50 11.68 -0.82
#